data_AF-A0A6C0GWP3-F1
#
_entry.id   AF-A0A6C0GWP3-F1
#
_cell.length_a   1.000
_cell.length_b   1.000
_cell.length_c   1.000
_cell.angle_alpha   90.00
_cell.angle_beta   90.00
_cell.angle_gamma   90.00
#
_symmetry.space_group_name_H-M   'P 1'
#
loop_
_entity.id
_entity.type
_entity.pdbx_description
1 polymer ?
#
loop_
_entity_poly.entity_id
_entity_poly.type
_entity_poly.pdbx_seq_one_letter_code
_entity_poly.pdbx_strand_id
1 'polypeptide(L)'
;MAPRRLGPGSDPDTLNGQGNVEYGANYRFEQPGDILLETSAEYRFDIVSFLEGAVFVDAGNVWIWKSQLNQPQGQFHWNRFYKEIAVGTGFGLRLDFSFLILRFDVGIKAYDPGKPAGQKFMLKNLSFNRPFGERQQTVLNVGIGYPF
;
A
#
# COMPACT_ATOMS: atom_id res chain seq x y z
N MET A 1 -0.87 -5.12 -0.23
CA MET A 1 -1.31 -3.70 -0.35
C MET A 1 -2.08 -3.54 -1.67
N ALA A 2 -2.97 -2.56 -1.87
CA ALA A 2 -3.63 -2.35 -3.18
C ALA A 2 -2.98 -1.15 -3.90
N PRO A 3 -1.81 -1.32 -4.55
CA PRO A 3 -1.08 -0.25 -5.23
C PRO A 3 -1.90 0.48 -6.31
N ARG A 4 -2.93 -0.18 -6.86
CA ARG A 4 -3.85 0.39 -7.87
C ARG A 4 -4.87 1.39 -7.35
N ARG A 5 -4.85 1.69 -6.06
CA ARG A 5 -5.81 2.54 -5.37
C ARG A 5 -5.18 3.77 -4.73
N LEU A 6 -3.97 4.08 -5.17
CA LEU A 6 -3.34 5.38 -5.01
C LEU A 6 -3.39 5.96 -6.42
N GLY A 7 -3.96 7.14 -6.60
CA GLY A 7 -4.04 7.79 -7.92
C GLY A 7 -2.69 7.88 -8.64
N PRO A 8 -2.67 8.16 -9.95
CA PRO A 8 -1.44 8.14 -10.72
C PRO A 8 -0.46 9.21 -10.20
N GLY A 9 0.83 8.87 -10.16
CA GLY A 9 1.91 9.75 -9.77
C GLY A 9 1.85 10.13 -8.30
N SER A 10 1.73 11.43 -8.03
CA SER A 10 1.55 11.99 -6.68
C SER A 10 0.23 12.75 -6.54
N ASP A 11 -0.73 12.46 -7.42
CA ASP A 11 -2.02 13.12 -7.40
C ASP A 11 -2.82 12.66 -6.17
N PRO A 12 -3.32 13.58 -5.32
CA PRO A 12 -4.10 13.18 -4.15
C PRO A 12 -5.40 12.52 -4.60
N ASP A 13 -5.85 11.52 -3.84
CA ASP A 13 -6.83 10.53 -4.26
C ASP A 13 -8.29 11.00 -4.23
N THR A 14 -8.55 12.21 -4.76
CA THR A 14 -9.82 12.93 -4.97
C THR A 14 -10.31 13.91 -3.89
N LEU A 15 -11.11 14.87 -4.37
CA LEU A 15 -11.81 15.87 -3.59
C LEU A 15 -13.04 15.23 -2.92
N ASN A 16 -13.31 15.59 -1.66
CA ASN A 16 -14.58 15.24 -1.02
C ASN A 16 -15.76 15.85 -1.82
N GLY A 17 -17.01 15.43 -1.55
CA GLY A 17 -18.22 15.97 -2.19
C GLY A 17 -18.48 17.48 -1.97
N GLN A 18 -17.54 18.19 -1.35
CA GLN A 18 -17.52 19.62 -1.07
C GLN A 18 -16.32 20.34 -1.73
N GLY A 19 -15.52 19.65 -2.56
CA GLY A 19 -14.41 20.25 -3.30
C GLY A 19 -13.08 20.39 -2.52
N ASN A 20 -12.93 19.73 -1.36
CA ASN A 20 -11.69 19.76 -0.57
C ASN A 20 -10.83 18.52 -0.84
N VAL A 21 -9.50 18.69 -0.94
CA VAL A 21 -8.54 17.59 -1.12
C VAL A 21 -8.59 16.64 0.07
N GLU A 22 -9.06 15.40 -0.14
CA GLU A 22 -9.04 14.36 0.89
C GLU A 22 -7.83 13.47 0.70
N TYR A 23 -6.92 13.49 1.67
CA TYR A 23 -5.72 12.66 1.65
C TYR A 23 -6.01 11.29 2.27
N GLY A 24 -6.58 10.37 1.49
CA GLY A 24 -6.87 8.99 1.90
C GLY A 24 -7.23 8.16 0.68
N ALA A 25 -6.93 6.85 0.71
CA ALA A 25 -7.17 6.02 -0.46
C ALA A 25 -8.68 5.91 -0.73
N ASN A 26 -9.17 6.42 -1.85
CA ASN A 26 -10.58 6.34 -2.22
C ASN A 26 -10.82 5.01 -2.92
N TYR A 27 -11.08 3.98 -2.11
CA TYR A 27 -11.33 2.60 -2.55
C TYR A 27 -12.54 2.41 -3.49
N ARG A 28 -13.26 3.49 -3.83
CA ARG A 28 -14.47 3.46 -4.67
C ARG A 28 -14.17 3.52 -6.16
N PHE A 29 -13.01 4.05 -6.57
CA PHE A 29 -12.66 4.23 -7.98
C PHE A 29 -11.22 3.79 -8.22
N GLU A 30 -11.03 2.88 -9.17
CA GLU A 30 -9.70 2.56 -9.67
C GLU A 30 -9.27 3.70 -10.59
N GLN A 31 -8.05 4.21 -10.39
CA GLN A 31 -7.49 5.24 -11.26
C GLN A 31 -6.58 4.57 -12.30
N PRO A 32 -7.02 4.44 -13.57
CA PRO A 32 -6.21 3.82 -14.60
C PRO A 32 -5.04 4.73 -14.98
N GLY A 33 -3.92 4.13 -15.33
CA GLY A 33 -2.80 4.82 -15.96
C GLY A 33 -2.17 3.98 -17.05
N ASP A 34 -1.33 4.63 -17.85
CA ASP A 34 -0.70 4.07 -19.03
C ASP A 34 0.60 3.31 -18.68
N ILE A 35 1.24 3.69 -17.56
CA ILE A 35 2.48 3.08 -17.07
C ILE A 35 2.24 2.56 -15.66
N LEU A 36 2.56 1.29 -15.42
CA LEU A 36 2.52 0.64 -14.11
C LEU A 36 3.91 0.14 -13.74
N LEU A 37 4.34 0.46 -12.51
CA LEU A 37 5.48 -0.18 -11.86
C LEU A 37 4.98 -0.86 -10.60
N GLU A 38 5.23 -2.16 -10.47
CA GLU A 38 4.91 -2.92 -9.27
C GLU A 38 6.06 -3.88 -8.98
N THR A 39 6.53 -3.86 -7.73
CA THR A 39 7.60 -4.71 -7.23
C THR A 39 7.19 -5.21 -5.86
N SER A 40 7.52 -6.46 -5.56
CA SER A 40 7.26 -7.07 -4.26
C SER A 40 8.44 -7.96 -3.91
N ALA A 41 8.87 -7.89 -2.65
CA ALA A 41 9.85 -8.79 -2.08
C ALA A 41 9.31 -9.33 -0.76
N GLU A 42 9.40 -10.64 -0.60
CA GLU A 42 8.91 -11.35 0.57
C GLU A 42 10.01 -12.26 1.10
N TYR A 43 10.20 -12.24 2.41
CA TYR A 43 11.12 -13.10 3.13
C TYR A 43 10.33 -13.94 4.14
N ARG A 44 10.37 -15.26 3.95
CA ARG A 44 9.69 -16.24 4.81
C ARG A 44 10.70 -16.94 5.70
N PHE A 45 10.30 -17.23 6.92
CA PHE A 45 11.12 -17.93 7.89
C PHE A 45 10.27 -18.78 8.82
N ASP A 46 10.81 -19.92 9.23
CA ASP A 46 10.14 -20.80 10.17
C ASP A 46 10.33 -20.27 11.59
N ILE A 47 9.24 -20.14 12.34
CA ILE A 47 9.28 -19.77 13.76
C ILE A 47 9.28 -21.05 14.60
N VAL A 48 8.30 -21.92 14.36
CA VAL A 48 8.21 -23.29 14.92
C VAL A 48 7.55 -24.21 13.89
N SER A 49 7.54 -25.53 14.14
CA SER A 49 7.08 -26.54 13.18
C SER A 49 5.69 -26.32 12.55
N PHE A 50 4.77 -25.61 13.21
CA PHE A 50 3.43 -25.31 12.71
C PHE A 50 3.21 -23.81 12.47
N LEU A 51 4.24 -22.97 12.65
CA LEU A 51 4.14 -21.51 12.56
C LEU A 51 5.28 -20.96 11.70
N GLU A 52 4.90 -20.38 10.57
CA GLU A 52 5.79 -19.67 9.66
C GLU A 52 5.54 -18.16 9.77
N GLY A 53 6.61 -17.38 9.77
CA GLY A 53 6.57 -15.93 9.66
C GLY A 53 6.95 -15.48 8.25
N ALA A 54 6.40 -14.35 7.83
CA ALA A 54 6.77 -13.68 6.59
C ALA A 54 6.90 -12.18 6.83
N VAL A 55 7.91 -11.55 6.25
CA VAL A 55 7.97 -10.09 6.10
C VAL A 55 7.94 -9.76 4.62
N PHE A 56 7.16 -8.76 4.24
CA PHE A 56 7.05 -8.34 2.85
C PHE A 56 7.21 -6.83 2.70
N VAL A 57 7.71 -6.44 1.55
CA VAL A 57 7.82 -5.06 1.10
C VAL A 57 7.31 -4.99 -0.34
N ASP A 58 6.32 -4.14 -0.55
CA ASP A 58 5.74 -3.85 -1.85
C ASP A 58 6.11 -2.41 -2.23
N ALA A 59 6.54 -2.18 -3.46
CA ALA A 59 6.74 -0.84 -3.97
C ALA A 59 6.15 -0.72 -5.36
N GLY A 60 5.37 0.33 -5.60
CA GLY A 60 4.74 0.53 -6.89
C GLY A 60 4.07 1.87 -7.05
N ASN A 61 3.77 2.21 -8.29
CA ASN A 61 2.94 3.35 -8.65
C ASN A 61 2.41 3.20 -10.08
N VAL A 62 1.41 4.00 -10.41
CA VAL A 62 0.82 4.13 -11.74
C VAL A 62 1.04 5.56 -12.24
N TRP A 63 1.20 5.76 -13.55
CA TRP A 63 1.33 7.08 -14.15
C TRP A 63 0.55 7.16 -15.47
N ILE A 64 0.22 8.39 -15.88
CA ILE A 64 -0.35 8.67 -17.21
C ILE A 64 0.75 9.18 -18.15
N TRP A 65 0.67 8.81 -19.43
CA TRP A 65 1.62 9.25 -20.46
C TRP A 65 1.35 10.70 -20.87
N LYS A 66 0.06 11.03 -21.09
CA LYS A 66 -0.39 12.38 -21.42
C LYS A 66 -0.96 13.07 -20.19
N SER A 67 -0.51 14.30 -19.93
CA SER A 67 -1.10 15.15 -18.90
C SER A 67 -2.60 15.35 -19.16
N GLN A 68 -3.40 15.15 -18.13
CA GLN A 68 -4.82 15.50 -18.13
C GLN A 68 -5.01 16.72 -17.24
N LEU A 69 -5.93 17.63 -17.62
CA LEU A 69 -6.19 18.87 -16.88
C LEU A 69 -6.52 18.64 -15.39
N ASN A 70 -7.13 17.48 -15.11
CA ASN A 70 -7.60 17.09 -13.79
C ASN A 70 -6.58 16.28 -12.99
N GLN A 71 -5.43 15.89 -13.58
CA GLN A 71 -4.39 15.05 -12.96
C GLN A 71 -2.97 15.53 -13.33
N PRO A 72 -2.61 16.80 -13.05
CA PRO A 72 -1.32 17.37 -13.49
C PRO A 72 -0.11 16.69 -12.81
N GLN A 73 -0.29 16.07 -11.64
CA GLN A 73 0.76 15.35 -10.91
C GLN A 73 0.82 13.85 -11.23
N GLY A 74 -0.07 13.34 -12.10
CA GLY A 74 -0.09 11.95 -12.52
C GLY A 74 0.83 11.62 -13.69
N GLN A 75 1.34 12.64 -14.40
CA GLN A 75 2.19 12.42 -15.58
C GLN A 75 3.54 11.83 -15.20
N PHE A 76 3.98 10.81 -15.95
CA PHE A 76 5.29 10.21 -15.80
C PHE A 76 6.40 11.18 -16.23
N HIS A 77 7.36 11.44 -15.34
CA HIS A 77 8.62 12.08 -15.72
C HIS A 77 9.82 11.33 -15.15
N TRP A 78 10.78 11.04 -16.02
CA TRP A 78 12.04 10.36 -15.69
C TRP A 78 12.84 11.02 -14.56
N ASN A 79 12.69 12.32 -14.34
CA ASN A 79 13.41 13.06 -13.30
C ASN A 79 12.74 13.03 -11.91
N ARG A 80 11.49 12.55 -11.80
CA ARG A 80 10.73 12.56 -10.53
C ARG A 80 10.03 11.25 -10.18
N PHE A 81 9.85 10.32 -11.13
CA PHE A 81 9.09 9.08 -10.93
C PHE A 81 9.54 8.28 -9.69
N TYR A 82 10.84 8.23 -9.40
CA TYR A 82 11.39 7.50 -8.26
C TYR A 82 10.93 8.07 -6.90
N LYS A 83 10.54 9.35 -6.82
CA LYS A 83 9.98 9.98 -5.61
C LYS A 83 8.47 9.75 -5.46
N GLU A 84 7.85 9.26 -6.53
CA GLU A 84 6.42 8.99 -6.62
C GLU A 84 6.12 7.50 -6.38
N ILE A 85 7.13 6.67 -6.11
CA ILE A 85 6.90 5.25 -5.80
C ILE A 85 6.30 5.13 -4.40
N ALA A 86 5.10 4.57 -4.29
CA ALA A 86 4.51 4.22 -3.00
C ALA A 86 5.16 2.95 -2.45
N VAL A 87 5.42 2.92 -1.14
CA VAL A 87 6.03 1.77 -0.48
C VAL A 87 5.12 1.28 0.63
N GLY A 88 4.79 0.00 0.58
CA GLY A 88 4.13 -0.77 1.61
C GLY A 88 5.08 -1.76 2.25
N THR A 89 4.92 -2.03 3.54
CA THR A 89 5.57 -3.15 4.19
C THR A 89 4.59 -3.86 5.08
N GLY A 90 4.81 -5.13 5.36
CA GLY A 90 3.95 -5.86 6.24
C GLY A 90 4.57 -7.13 6.79
N PHE A 91 3.78 -7.76 7.64
CA PHE A 91 4.13 -8.97 8.34
C PHE A 91 3.00 -9.98 8.19
N GLY A 92 3.36 -11.21 7.86
CA GLY A 92 2.48 -12.35 7.72
C GLY A 92 2.80 -13.43 8.75
N LEU A 93 1.77 -14.08 9.24
CA LEU A 93 1.88 -15.32 10.02
C LEU A 93 1.04 -16.38 9.35
N ARG A 94 1.62 -17.57 9.19
CA ARG A 94 0.93 -18.75 8.70
C ARG A 94 1.00 -19.85 9.76
N LEU A 95 -0.17 -20.31 10.21
CA LEU A 95 -0.29 -21.49 11.05
C LEU A 95 -0.73 -22.67 10.19
N ASP A 96 0.08 -23.72 10.21
CA ASP A 96 -0.15 -24.95 9.47
C ASP A 96 -0.57 -26.07 10.45
N PHE A 97 -1.88 -26.19 10.66
CA PHE A 97 -2.45 -27.32 11.42
C PHE A 97 -2.86 -28.42 10.44
N SER A 98 -2.81 -29.68 10.90
CA SER A 98 -3.11 -30.86 10.06
C SER A 98 -4.50 -30.87 9.42
N PHE A 99 -5.44 -30.07 9.91
CA PHE A 99 -6.81 -29.96 9.40
C PHE A 99 -7.19 -28.54 8.98
N LEU A 100 -6.30 -27.54 9.16
CA LEU A 100 -6.61 -26.13 8.98
C LEU A 100 -5.35 -25.29 8.77
N ILE A 101 -5.32 -24.48 7.72
CA ILE A 101 -4.30 -23.45 7.51
C ILE A 101 -4.90 -22.09 7.83
N LEU A 102 -4.27 -21.36 8.77
CA LEU A 102 -4.64 -19.99 9.09
C LEU A 102 -3.56 -19.03 8.61
N ARG A 103 -3.99 -17.89 8.05
CA ARG A 103 -3.11 -16.82 7.60
C ARG A 103 -3.54 -15.49 8.21
N PHE A 104 -2.58 -14.78 8.76
CA PHE A 104 -2.77 -13.46 9.33
C PHE A 104 -1.75 -12.52 8.71
N ASP A 105 -2.21 -11.63 7.85
CA ASP A 105 -1.35 -10.68 7.14
C ASP A 105 -1.71 -9.25 7.55
N VAL A 106 -0.70 -8.52 7.99
CA VAL A 106 -0.78 -7.12 8.40
C VAL A 106 0.05 -6.30 7.42
N GLY A 107 -0.60 -5.50 6.58
CA GLY A 107 0.06 -4.58 5.67
C GLY A 107 -0.02 -3.15 6.17
N ILE A 108 1.08 -2.40 6.10
CA ILE A 108 1.22 -1.02 6.55
C ILE A 108 1.77 -0.17 5.39
N LYS A 109 1.17 1.00 5.15
CA LYS A 109 1.73 1.99 4.23
C LYS A 109 2.96 2.63 4.87
N ALA A 110 4.13 2.47 4.26
CA ALA A 110 5.39 3.03 4.74
C ALA A 110 5.68 4.40 4.13
N TYR A 111 5.41 4.56 2.83
CA TYR A 111 5.60 5.79 2.09
C TYR A 111 4.41 6.03 1.14
N ASP A 112 3.81 7.22 1.23
CA ASP A 112 2.69 7.67 0.41
C ASP A 112 3.08 8.93 -0.39
N PRO A 113 3.26 8.82 -1.72
CA PRO A 113 3.70 9.92 -2.57
C PRO A 113 2.64 11.02 -2.74
N GLY A 114 1.36 10.72 -2.52
CA GLY A 114 0.23 11.64 -2.66
C GLY A 114 0.03 12.58 -1.46
N LYS A 115 0.79 12.40 -0.37
CA LYS A 115 0.79 13.29 0.80
C LYS A 115 1.67 14.52 0.57
N PRO A 116 1.42 15.66 1.26
CA PRO A 116 2.27 16.84 1.19
C PRO A 116 3.73 16.55 1.59
N ALA A 117 4.66 17.38 1.09
CA ALA A 117 6.07 17.30 1.45
C ALA A 117 6.25 17.34 2.98
N GLY A 118 7.01 16.38 3.52
CA GLY A 118 7.19 16.20 4.97
C GLY A 118 6.26 15.17 5.62
N GLN A 119 5.13 14.81 4.99
CA GLN A 119 4.17 13.82 5.49
C GLN A 119 4.15 12.51 4.69
N LYS A 120 5.00 12.39 3.66
CA LYS A 120 5.08 11.22 2.79
C LYS A 120 5.54 9.95 3.51
N PHE A 121 6.42 10.09 4.52
CA PHE A 121 6.86 8.96 5.34
C PHE A 121 5.87 8.68 6.46
N MET A 122 5.05 7.66 6.27
CA MET A 122 3.95 7.31 7.16
C MET A 122 4.42 6.48 8.37
N LEU A 123 5.60 5.85 8.30
CA LEU A 123 6.18 5.08 9.40
C LEU A 123 6.37 5.92 10.68
N LYS A 124 6.57 7.24 10.56
CA LYS A 124 6.73 8.14 11.70
C LYS A 124 5.43 8.32 12.51
N ASN A 125 4.29 7.99 11.91
CA ASN A 125 2.98 8.13 12.54
C ASN A 125 2.57 6.84 13.29
N LEU A 126 3.37 5.77 13.18
CA LEU A 126 3.28 4.60 14.05
C LEU A 126 3.97 4.95 15.37
N SER A 127 3.16 5.10 16.42
CA SER A 127 3.64 5.31 17.78
C SER A 127 3.13 4.18 18.66
N PHE A 128 3.78 3.92 19.80
CA PHE A 128 3.32 2.91 20.78
C PHE A 128 1.86 3.11 21.20
N ASN A 129 1.34 4.34 21.19
CA ASN A 129 -0.07 4.65 21.50
C ASN A 129 -1.02 4.56 20.29
N ARG A 130 -0.51 4.31 19.08
CA ARG A 130 -1.29 4.16 17.83
C ARG A 130 -0.67 3.04 16.97
N PRO A 131 -0.78 1.76 17.41
CA PRO A 131 -0.14 0.64 16.74
C PRO A 131 -0.65 0.39 15.31
N PHE A 132 -1.80 0.96 14.95
CA PHE A 132 -2.41 0.87 13.61
C PHE A 132 -2.24 2.13 12.75
N GLY A 133 -1.49 3.14 13.23
CA GLY A 133 -1.23 4.38 12.50
C GLY A 133 -2.47 5.27 12.31
N GLU A 134 -2.45 6.11 11.28
CA GLU A 134 -3.61 6.91 10.86
C GLU A 134 -4.69 6.02 10.21
N ARG A 135 -5.93 6.52 10.14
CA ARG A 135 -7.04 5.81 9.46
C ARG A 135 -6.59 5.42 8.04
N GLN A 136 -6.81 4.16 7.66
CA GLN A 136 -6.45 3.55 6.37
C GLN A 136 -4.95 3.31 6.10
N GLN A 137 -4.09 3.47 7.11
CA GLN A 137 -2.65 3.17 7.00
C GLN A 137 -2.34 1.67 7.11
N THR A 138 -3.17 0.92 7.83
CA THR A 138 -3.00 -0.52 8.07
C THR A 138 -4.16 -1.31 7.47
N VAL A 139 -3.85 -2.44 6.82
CA VAL A 139 -4.81 -3.40 6.29
C VAL A 139 -4.55 -4.74 6.96
N LEU A 140 -5.62 -5.33 7.52
CA LEU A 140 -5.59 -6.66 8.12
C LEU A 140 -6.32 -7.62 7.19
N ASN A 141 -5.65 -8.71 6.83
CA ASN A 141 -6.24 -9.81 6.08
C ASN A 141 -6.16 -11.08 6.92
N VAL A 142 -7.25 -11.83 6.95
CA VAL A 142 -7.32 -13.13 7.61
C VAL A 142 -7.79 -14.15 6.59
N GLY A 143 -6.99 -15.19 6.38
CA GLY A 143 -7.26 -16.30 5.47
C GLY A 143 -7.46 -17.60 6.23
N ILE A 144 -8.45 -18.39 5.79
CA ILE A 144 -8.74 -19.72 6.32
C ILE A 144 -8.76 -20.70 5.15
N GLY A 145 -8.01 -21.79 5.24
CA GLY A 145 -7.94 -22.82 4.19
C GLY A 145 -7.89 -24.23 4.76
N TYR A 146 -8.25 -25.22 3.94
CA TYR A 146 -8.15 -26.64 4.27
C TYR A 146 -6.89 -27.25 3.65
N PRO A 147 -6.12 -28.07 4.39
CA PRO A 147 -5.07 -28.90 3.82
C PRO A 147 -5.73 -30.02 2.99
N PHE A 148 -5.27 -30.20 1.75
CA PHE A 148 -5.71 -31.29 0.85
C PHE A 148 -4.73 -32.46 0.87
#